data_AF-A0A3L9DTC2-F1
#
_entry.id   AF-A0A3L9DTC2-F1
#
_cell.length_a   1.000
_cell.length_b   1.000
_cell.length_c   1.000
_cell.angle_alpha   90.00
_cell.angle_beta   90.00
_cell.angle_gamma   90.00
#
_symmetry.space_group_name_H-M   'P 1'
#
loop_
_entity.id
_entity.type
_entity.pdbx_description
1 polymer ?
#
loop_
_entity_poly.entity_id
_entity_poly.type
_entity_poly.pdbx_seq_one_letter_code
_entity_poly.pdbx_strand_id
1 'polypeptide(L)' 'MTKQILFKYLLLFISLFLINMLVMLVLHSLGFTGELGAISYLFPPLVTAVVLVMVDKKLKKSKKQS' A
#
# COMPACT_ATOMS: atom_id res chain seq x y z
N MET A 1 -13.09 13.11 -13.89
CA MET A 1 -11.65 13.14 -13.55
C MET A 1 -11.30 12.32 -12.28
N THR A 2 -12.20 12.17 -11.31
CA THR A 2 -11.98 11.47 -10.02
C THR A 2 -11.84 9.95 -10.12
N LYS A 3 -12.53 9.29 -11.07
CA LYS A 3 -12.46 7.82 -11.25
C LYS A 3 -11.05 7.32 -11.59
N GLN A 4 -10.32 8.03 -12.46
CA GLN A 4 -8.96 7.65 -12.87
C GLN A 4 -7.94 7.70 -11.72
N ILE A 5 -8.10 8.68 -10.82
CA ILE A 5 -7.27 8.79 -9.60
C ILE A 5 -7.53 7.59 -8.68
N LEU A 6 -8.79 7.20 -8.54
CA LEU A 6 -9.18 6.08 -7.69
C LEU A 6 -8.59 4.76 -8.21
N PHE A 7 -8.66 4.54 -9.53
CA PHE A 7 -8.05 3.37 -10.18
C PHE A 7 -6.53 3.34 -9.99
N LYS A 8 -5.85 4.49 -10.07
CA LYS A 8 -4.41 4.56 -9.80
C LYS A 8 -4.06 4.15 -8.37
N TYR A 9 -4.77 4.67 -7.36
CA TYR A 9 -4.52 4.30 -5.97
C TYR A 9 -4.88 2.84 -5.68
N LEU A 10 -5.97 2.35 -6.27
CA LEU A 10 -6.37 0.94 -6.13
C LEU A 10 -5.33 0.01 -6.77
N LEU A 11 -4.84 0.34 -7.96
CA LEU A 11 -3.81 -0.43 -8.64
C LEU A 11 -2.49 -0.40 -7.85
N LEU A 12 -2.12 0.75 -7.29
CA LEU A 12 -0.93 0.87 -6.44
C LEU A 12 -1.05 0.03 -5.17
N PHE A 13 -2.24 0.02 -4.54
CA PHE A 13 -2.53 -0.84 -3.39
C PHE A 13 -2.41 -2.33 -3.73
N ILE A 14 -3.03 -2.76 -4.84
CA ILE A 14 -2.97 -4.16 -5.30
C ILE A 14 -1.52 -4.56 -5.57
N SER A 15 -0.74 -3.72 -6.27
CA SER A 15 0.68 -4.00 -6.54
C SER A 15 1.50 -4.13 -5.25
N LEU A 16 1.32 -3.22 -4.28
CA LEU A 16 1.99 -3.30 -2.98
C LEU A 16 1.60 -4.57 -2.23
N PHE A 17 0.33 -4.93 -2.23
CA PHE A 17 -0.17 -6.13 -1.57
C PHE A 17 0.43 -7.39 -2.18
N LEU A 18 0.47 -7.48 -3.52
CA LEU A 18 1.05 -8.62 -4.23
C LEU A 18 2.55 -8.76 -3.97
N ILE A 19 3.31 -7.66 -4.01
CA ILE A 19 4.76 -7.69 -3.69
C ILE A 19 4.97 -8.15 -2.26
N ASN A 20 4.18 -7.65 -1.31
CA ASN A 20 4.30 -8.03 0.10
C ASN A 20 4.01 -9.51 0.32
N MET A 21 2.99 -10.07 -0.35
CA MET A 21 2.72 -11.51 -0.35
C MET A 21 3.87 -12.32 -0.95
N LEU A 22 4.46 -11.84 -2.05
CA LEU A 22 5.57 -12.52 -2.72
C LEU A 22 6.82 -12.55 -1.84
N VAL A 23 7.15 -11.45 -1.18
CA VAL A 23 8.28 -11.37 -0.22
C VAL A 23 8.07 -12.38 0.91
N MET A 24 6.87 -12.46 1.47
CA MET A 24 6.55 -13.38 2.56
C MET A 24 6.63 -14.84 2.13
N LEU A 25 6.18 -15.14 0.90
CA LEU A 25 6.32 -16.47 0.31
C LEU A 25 7.80 -16.87 0.20
N VAL A 26 8.65 -15.95 -0.29
CA VAL A 26 10.10 -16.18 -0.36
C VAL A 26 10.69 -16.39 1.03
N LEU A 27 10.32 -15.57 2.02
CA LEU A 27 10.76 -15.75 3.41
C LEU A 27 10.35 -17.12 3.95
N HIS A 28 9.11 -17.55 3.73
CA HIS A 28 8.64 -18.87 4.15
C HIS A 28 9.41 -20.00 3.46
N SER A 29 9.67 -19.89 2.15
CA SER A 29 10.50 -20.84 1.39
C SER A 29 11.96 -20.90 1.87
N LEU A 30 12.47 -19.82 2.47
CA LEU A 30 13.79 -19.75 3.09
C LEU A 30 13.84 -20.35 4.52
N GLY A 31 12.71 -20.85 5.02
CA GLY A 31 12.61 -21.47 6.35
C GLY A 31 12.31 -20.47 7.47
N PHE A 32 11.96 -19.22 7.16
CA PHE A 32 11.48 -18.28 8.17
C PHE A 32 10.06 -18.66 8.59
N THR A 33 9.92 -19.24 9.78
CA THR A 33 8.64 -19.47 10.45
C THR A 33 8.20 -18.20 11.17
N GLY A 34 7.91 -17.14 10.42
CA GLY A 34 7.25 -15.98 11.00
C GLY A 34 5.81 -16.33 11.32
N GLU A 35 5.34 -16.10 12.55
CA GLU A 35 3.91 -16.09 12.87
C GLU A 35 3.24 -14.87 12.21
N LEU A 36 3.09 -14.97 10.90
CA LEU A 36 2.58 -13.91 10.07
C LEU A 36 1.10 -14.22 9.92
N GLY A 37 0.30 -13.70 10.85
CA GLY A 37 -1.16 -13.76 10.76
C GLY A 37 -1.68 -12.94 9.57
N ALA A 38 -2.90 -13.23 9.12
CA ALA A 38 -3.53 -12.59 7.96
C ALA A 38 -3.46 -11.04 7.99
N ILE A 39 -3.43 -10.44 9.19
CA ILE A 39 -3.32 -8.99 9.40
C ILE A 39 -1.93 -8.45 9.04
N SER A 40 -0.85 -9.20 9.28
CA SER A 40 0.52 -8.77 8.97
C SER A 40 0.77 -8.56 7.47
N TYR A 41 0.00 -9.23 6.61
CA TYR A 41 0.06 -9.05 5.15
C TYR A 41 -0.73 -7.83 4.68
N LEU A 42 -1.84 -7.54 5.35
CA LEU A 42 -2.84 -6.56 4.91
C LEU A 42 -2.58 -5.17 5.49
N PHE A 43 -2.09 -5.09 6.73
CA PHE A 43 -1.92 -3.83 7.45
C PHE A 43 -0.84 -2.91 6.82
N PRO A 44 0.37 -3.40 6.46
CA PRO A 44 1.39 -2.52 5.87
C PRO A 44 0.99 -1.88 4.52
N PRO A 45 0.40 -2.63 3.56
CA PRO A 45 -0.11 -2.04 2.32
C PRO A 45 -1.26 -1.05 2.55
N LEU A 46 -2.16 -1.34 3.50
CA LEU A 46 -3.28 -0.45 3.84
C LEU A 46 -2.79 0.88 4.42
N VAL A 47 -1.90 0.82 5.42
CA VAL A 47 -1.33 2.03 6.04
C VAL A 47 -0.62 2.86 4.98
N THR A 48 0.16 2.22 4.11
CA THR A 48 0.87 2.92 3.02
C THR A 48 -0.09 3.63 2.08
N ALA A 49 -1.18 2.97 1.66
CA ALA A 49 -2.17 3.58 0.78
C ALA A 49 -2.89 4.78 1.43
N VAL A 50 -3.27 4.67 2.71
CA VAL A 50 -3.90 5.76 3.46
C VAL A 50 -2.95 6.96 3.57
N VAL A 51 -1.69 6.72 3.95
CA VAL A 51 -0.67 7.77 4.06
C VAL A 51 -0.44 8.45 2.71
N LEU A 52 -0.34 7.70 1.61
CA LEU A 52 -0.22 8.24 0.27
C LEU A 52 -1.36 9.19 -0.10
N VAL A 53 -2.60 8.80 0.21
CA VAL A 53 -3.78 9.65 -0.04
C VAL A 53 -3.74 10.92 0.82
N MET A 54 -3.31 10.81 2.09
CA MET A 54 -3.15 11.96 2.98
C MET A 54 -2.06 12.93 2.48
N VAL A 55 -0.92 12.40 2.04
CA VAL A 55 0.19 13.19 1.49
C VAL A 55 -0.22 13.90 0.19
N ASP A 56 -0.88 13.21 -0.73
CA ASP A 56 -1.38 13.82 -1.98
C ASP A 56 -2.40 14.94 -1.69
N LYS A 57 -3.31 14.72 -0.74
CA LYS A 57 -4.24 15.77 -0.28
C LYS A 57 -3.52 16.98 0.32
N LYS A 58 -2.50 16.75 1.15
CA LYS A 58 -1.70 17.82 1.77
C LYS A 58 -0.92 18.62 0.72
N LEU A 59 -0.29 17.95 -0.25
CA LEU A 59 0.43 18.58 -1.35
C LEU A 59 -0.48 19.42 -2.24
N LYS A 60 -1.70 18.93 -2.55
CA LYS A 60 -2.70 19.69 -3.31
C LYS A 60 -3.19 20.93 -2.56
N LYS A 61 -3.33 20.85 -1.23
CA LYS A 61 -3.70 22.01 -0.40
C LYS A 61 -2.58 23.07 -0.39
N SER A 62 -1.32 22.64 -0.30
CA SER A 62 -0.15 23.53 -0.36
C SER A 62 0.02 24.23 -1.71
N LYS A 63 -0.26 23.54 -2.83
CA LYS A 63 -0.18 24.12 -4.18
C LYS A 63 -1.31 25.09 -4.53
N LYS A 64 -2.42 25.06 -3.79
CA LYS A 64 -3.60 25.93 -4.04
C LYS A 64 -3.53 27.24 -3.25
N GLN A 65 -2.52 27.38 -2.38
CA GLN A 65 -2.33 28.48 -1.45
C GLN A 65 -1.11 29.35 -1.81
N SER A 66 -0.38 28.97 -2.87
CA SER A 66 0.64 29.76 -3.56
C SER A 66 0.07 30.22 -4.90
#